data_AF-A0A0F9EL13-F1
#
_entry.id   AF-A0A0F9EL13-F1
#
_cell.length_a   1.000
_cell.length_b   1.000
_cell.length_c   1.000
_cell.angle_alpha   90.00
_cell.angle_beta   90.00
_cell.angle_gamma   90.00
#
_symmetry.space_group_name_H-M   'P 1'
#
loop_
_entity.id
_entity.type
_entity.pdbx_description
1 polymer ?
#
loop_
_entity_poly.entity_id
_entity_poly.type
_entity_poly.pdbx_seq_one_letter_code
_entity_poly.pdbx_strand_id
1 'polypeptide(L)'
;NYYIIFDGSGSMRGEKIQIAKKAFREFVDLVPPDANLGLIVFDSKNASERVPLGSNRKAILDEIDKVRAGGGTPLGPAAEFGYQMLTAQALKQLGYGEYNLVIVTDGEAGSAVKLKRSVDMILKKSPIIIHTIGFRIKGGHTLNQPGRIFYRSAESYEDLRKGLEEVLAEAEDFVVDEFKPE
;
A
#
# COMPACT_ATOMS: atom_id res chain seq x y z
N ASN A 1 10.89 4.04 -3.73
CA ASN A 1 10.31 2.71 -4.03
C ASN A 1 8.91 2.65 -3.43
N TYR A 2 7.93 2.13 -4.16
CA TYR A 2 6.53 2.05 -3.70
C TYR A 2 6.02 0.63 -3.87
N TYR A 3 5.66 -0.01 -2.76
CA TYR A 3 5.02 -1.32 -2.78
C TYR A 3 3.58 -1.18 -2.33
N ILE A 4 2.66 -1.46 -3.25
CA ILE A 4 1.24 -1.21 -3.06
C ILE A 4 0.52 -2.47 -2.63
N ILE A 5 -0.28 -2.33 -1.57
CA ILE A 5 -1.28 -3.27 -1.13
C ILE A 5 -2.65 -2.72 -1.52
N PHE A 6 -3.30 -3.36 -2.50
CA PHE A 6 -4.61 -2.94 -2.98
C PHE A 6 -5.69 -3.92 -2.53
N ASP A 7 -6.64 -3.42 -1.75
CA ASP A 7 -7.79 -4.18 -1.27
C ASP A 7 -8.84 -4.35 -2.37
N GLY A 8 -9.04 -5.59 -2.80
CA GLY A 8 -10.13 -6.03 -3.65
C GLY A 8 -11.05 -7.00 -2.92
N SER A 9 -11.17 -6.91 -1.60
CA SER A 9 -11.94 -7.85 -0.77
C SER A 9 -13.45 -7.76 -1.04
N GLY A 10 -14.23 -8.64 -0.40
CA GLY A 10 -15.68 -8.65 -0.55
C GLY A 10 -16.38 -7.34 -0.18
N SER A 11 -15.84 -6.55 0.76
CA SER A 11 -16.40 -5.24 1.16
C SER A 11 -16.28 -4.18 0.07
N MET A 12 -15.30 -4.32 -0.82
CA MET A 12 -15.06 -3.41 -1.95
C MET A 12 -16.06 -3.56 -3.11
N ARG A 13 -17.01 -4.49 -3.03
CA ARG A 13 -17.97 -4.73 -4.12
C ARG A 13 -18.78 -3.49 -4.53
N GLY A 14 -19.24 -3.50 -5.77
CA GLY A 14 -20.07 -2.44 -6.34
C GLY A 14 -19.24 -1.22 -6.74
N GLU A 15 -19.71 -0.04 -6.35
CA GLU A 15 -19.09 1.23 -6.73
C GLU A 15 -17.68 1.41 -6.12
N LYS A 16 -17.44 0.87 -4.92
CA LYS A 16 -16.20 1.11 -4.18
C LYS A 16 -14.96 0.70 -4.95
N ILE A 17 -14.95 -0.52 -5.49
CA ILE A 17 -13.82 -1.02 -6.30
C ILE A 17 -13.61 -0.20 -7.57
N GLN A 18 -14.68 0.31 -8.19
CA GLN A 18 -14.55 1.12 -9.41
C GLN A 18 -13.88 2.46 -9.11
N ILE A 19 -14.31 3.11 -8.02
CA ILE A 19 -13.72 4.36 -7.55
C ILE A 19 -12.24 4.15 -7.16
N ALA A 20 -11.94 3.11 -6.38
CA ALA A 20 -10.59 2.81 -5.94
C ALA A 20 -9.65 2.50 -7.11
N LYS A 21 -10.11 1.71 -8.10
CA LYS A 21 -9.34 1.44 -9.33
C LYS A 21 -9.06 2.72 -10.08
N LYS A 22 -10.05 3.61 -10.25
CA LYS A 22 -9.88 4.88 -10.95
C LYS A 22 -8.80 5.75 -10.27
N ALA A 23 -8.95 5.99 -8.97
CA ALA A 23 -7.98 6.80 -8.21
C ALA A 23 -6.57 6.18 -8.22
N PHE A 24 -6.49 4.85 -8.13
CA PHE A 24 -5.21 4.15 -8.15
C PHE A 24 -4.49 4.27 -9.49
N ARG A 25 -5.21 4.25 -10.62
CA ARG A 25 -4.61 4.44 -11.94
C ARG A 25 -3.94 5.81 -12.06
N GLU A 26 -4.63 6.85 -11.62
CA GLU A 26 -4.09 8.21 -11.61
C GLU A 26 -2.85 8.32 -10.72
N PHE A 27 -2.86 7.68 -9.55
CA PHE A 27 -1.67 7.59 -8.71
C PHE A 27 -0.48 6.94 -9.42
N VAL A 28 -0.67 5.82 -10.12
CA VAL A 28 0.41 5.16 -10.88
C VAL A 28 0.99 6.08 -11.96
N ASP A 29 0.16 6.91 -12.58
CA ASP A 29 0.59 7.89 -13.58
C ASP A 29 1.38 9.04 -12.95
N LEU A 30 1.07 9.44 -11.71
CA LEU A 30 1.74 10.51 -10.97
C LEU A 30 3.06 10.09 -10.31
N VAL A 31 3.25 8.81 -10.01
CA VAL A 31 4.51 8.31 -9.43
C VAL A 31 5.70 8.72 -10.33
N PRO A 32 6.84 9.19 -9.77
CA PRO A 32 8.03 9.57 -10.57
C PRO A 32 8.55 8.45 -11.48
N PRO A 33 8.84 8.70 -12.78
CA PRO A 33 9.10 7.67 -13.81
C PRO A 33 10.22 6.68 -13.48
N ASP A 34 11.19 7.10 -12.68
CA ASP A 34 12.35 6.34 -12.21
C ASP A 34 12.08 5.56 -10.91
N ALA A 35 10.95 5.78 -10.25
CA ALA A 35 10.59 5.06 -9.04
C ALA A 35 10.10 3.63 -9.35
N ASN A 36 10.59 2.67 -8.56
CA ASN A 36 10.12 1.29 -8.61
C ASN A 36 8.71 1.15 -8.01
N LEU A 37 7.84 0.46 -8.73
CA LEU A 37 6.48 0.11 -8.28
C LEU A 37 6.30 -1.41 -8.23
N GLY A 38 5.56 -1.87 -7.21
CA GLY A 38 5.13 -3.26 -7.04
C GLY A 38 3.70 -3.32 -6.53
N LEU A 39 2.99 -4.41 -6.79
CA LEU A 39 1.57 -4.54 -6.48
C LEU A 39 1.25 -5.94 -5.94
N ILE A 40 0.67 -5.97 -4.74
CA ILE A 40 -0.08 -7.11 -4.21
C ILE A 40 -1.57 -6.76 -4.15
N VAL A 41 -2.40 -7.71 -4.55
CA VAL A 41 -3.86 -7.59 -4.48
C VAL A 41 -4.41 -8.78 -3.72
N PHE A 42 -5.37 -8.55 -2.85
CA PHE A 42 -6.25 -9.61 -2.34
C PHE A 42 -7.67 -9.36 -2.81
N ASP A 43 -8.16 -10.29 -3.63
CA ASP A 43 -9.47 -10.20 -4.26
C ASP A 43 -10.12 -11.58 -4.40
N SER A 44 -11.08 -11.73 -5.32
CA SER A 44 -11.72 -13.02 -5.60
C SER A 44 -10.75 -14.19 -5.90
N LYS A 45 -9.48 -13.91 -6.25
CA LYS A 45 -8.44 -14.92 -6.48
C LYS A 45 -7.49 -15.12 -5.27
N ASN A 46 -7.86 -14.64 -4.09
CA ASN A 46 -7.03 -14.57 -2.88
C ASN A 46 -5.84 -13.59 -3.01
N ALA A 47 -5.13 -13.39 -1.90
CA ALA A 47 -3.93 -12.56 -1.84
C ALA A 47 -2.83 -13.15 -2.74
N SER A 48 -2.35 -12.35 -3.69
CA SER A 48 -1.23 -12.70 -4.55
C SER A 48 -0.51 -11.46 -5.06
N GLU A 49 0.82 -11.55 -5.13
CA GLU A 49 1.62 -10.55 -5.85
C GLU A 49 1.21 -10.57 -7.32
N ARG A 50 0.75 -9.42 -7.82
CA ARG A 50 0.34 -9.24 -9.21
C ARG A 50 1.49 -8.75 -10.05
N VAL A 51 2.30 -7.87 -9.48
CA VAL A 51 3.42 -7.24 -10.17
C VAL A 51 4.60 -7.11 -9.20
N PRO A 52 5.74 -7.76 -9.49
CA PRO A 52 6.95 -7.62 -8.69
C PRO A 52 7.45 -6.17 -8.68
N LEU A 53 8.09 -5.78 -7.57
CA LEU A 53 8.68 -4.45 -7.42
C LEU A 53 9.75 -4.18 -8.51
N GLY A 54 9.64 -3.03 -9.17
CA GLY A 54 10.53 -2.63 -10.27
C GLY A 54 10.08 -3.08 -11.66
N SER A 55 8.86 -3.60 -11.78
CA SER A 55 8.26 -3.93 -13.07
C SER A 55 7.72 -2.69 -13.80
N ASN A 56 7.34 -2.85 -15.07
CA ASN A 56 6.73 -1.78 -15.87
C ASN A 56 5.34 -1.39 -15.34
N ARG A 57 5.08 -0.08 -15.24
CA ARG A 57 3.78 0.53 -14.90
C ARG A 57 2.60 -0.02 -15.69
N LYS A 58 2.80 -0.30 -16.98
CA LYS A 58 1.75 -0.89 -17.82
C LYS A 58 1.22 -2.20 -17.23
N ALA A 59 2.09 -3.05 -16.68
CA ALA A 59 1.68 -4.29 -16.05
C ALA A 59 0.82 -4.04 -14.80
N ILE A 60 1.13 -3.00 -14.02
CA ILE A 60 0.34 -2.62 -12.84
C ILE A 60 -1.07 -2.19 -13.26
N LEU A 61 -1.18 -1.31 -14.25
CA LEU A 61 -2.47 -0.85 -14.77
C LEU A 61 -3.30 -2.01 -15.33
N ASP A 62 -2.67 -2.90 -16.10
CA ASP A 62 -3.33 -4.07 -16.68
C ASP A 62 -3.80 -5.06 -15.59
N GLU A 63 -3.06 -5.23 -14.49
CA GLU A 63 -3.46 -6.09 -13.37
C GLU A 63 -4.58 -5.47 -12.52
N ILE A 64 -4.53 -4.16 -12.28
CA ILE A 64 -5.60 -3.43 -11.58
C ILE A 64 -6.92 -3.55 -12.32
N ASP A 65 -6.90 -3.49 -13.66
CA ASP A 65 -8.10 -3.65 -14.48
C ASP A 65 -8.73 -5.04 -14.33
N LYS A 66 -7.95 -6.07 -13.98
CA LYS A 66 -8.43 -7.45 -13.76
C LYS A 66 -8.99 -7.69 -12.36
N VAL A 67 -8.76 -6.78 -11.41
CA VAL A 67 -9.21 -6.96 -10.02
C VAL A 67 -10.73 -7.08 -9.93
N ARG A 68 -11.18 -8.11 -9.22
CA ARG A 68 -12.61 -8.38 -8.98
C ARG A 68 -12.89 -8.60 -7.51
N ALA A 69 -13.76 -7.73 -6.97
CA ALA A 69 -14.06 -7.69 -5.55
C ALA A 69 -14.56 -9.04 -4.98
N GLY A 70 -13.86 -9.58 -3.99
CA GLY A 70 -14.17 -10.86 -3.36
C GLY A 70 -13.06 -11.34 -2.43
N GLY A 71 -13.27 -12.46 -1.74
CA GLY A 71 -12.29 -12.96 -0.76
C GLY A 71 -12.27 -12.15 0.54
N GLY A 72 -11.25 -12.41 1.37
CA GLY A 72 -11.04 -11.74 2.66
C GLY A 72 -9.98 -10.63 2.61
N THR A 73 -9.69 -10.06 3.78
CA THR A 73 -8.81 -8.89 3.95
C THR A 73 -7.54 -9.24 4.76
N PRO A 74 -6.60 -10.06 4.22
CA PRO A 74 -5.40 -10.50 4.92
C PRO A 74 -4.31 -9.41 4.96
N LEU A 75 -4.62 -8.23 5.52
CA LEU A 75 -3.72 -7.08 5.55
C LEU A 75 -2.39 -7.35 6.27
N GLY A 76 -2.41 -8.10 7.39
CA GLY A 76 -1.18 -8.43 8.14
C GLY A 76 -0.17 -9.20 7.28
N PRO A 77 -0.56 -10.38 6.74
CA PRO A 77 0.29 -11.11 5.80
C PRO A 77 0.72 -10.31 4.56
N ALA A 78 -0.17 -9.46 4.01
CA ALA A 78 0.19 -8.62 2.87
C ALA A 78 1.24 -7.56 3.24
N ALA A 79 1.14 -6.96 4.44
CA ALA A 79 2.14 -6.01 4.95
C ALA A 79 3.50 -6.68 5.18
N GLU A 80 3.52 -7.89 5.73
CA GLU A 80 4.75 -8.67 5.88
C GLU A 80 5.39 -9.03 4.54
N PHE A 81 4.58 -9.37 3.53
CA PHE A 81 5.06 -9.61 2.18
C PHE A 81 5.66 -8.33 1.56
N GLY A 82 4.96 -7.20 1.66
CA GLY A 82 5.47 -5.92 1.15
C GLY A 82 6.77 -5.50 1.84
N TYR A 83 6.88 -5.72 3.15
CA TYR A 83 8.12 -5.54 3.91
C TYR A 83 9.27 -6.38 3.34
N GLN A 84 9.03 -7.65 3.02
CA GLN A 84 10.07 -8.51 2.44
C GLN A 84 10.51 -8.00 1.06
N MET A 85 9.57 -7.59 0.21
CA MET A 85 9.88 -7.07 -1.13
C MET A 85 10.67 -5.76 -1.07
N LEU A 86 10.27 -4.84 -0.20
CA LEU A 86 10.98 -3.57 0.02
C LEU A 86 12.36 -3.80 0.63
N THR A 87 12.49 -4.70 1.60
CA THR A 87 13.79 -5.05 2.21
C THR A 87 14.74 -5.67 1.18
N ALA A 88 14.26 -6.59 0.35
CA ALA A 88 15.05 -7.18 -0.72
C ALA A 88 15.51 -6.13 -1.75
N GLN A 89 14.64 -5.16 -2.06
CA GLN A 89 14.99 -4.03 -2.91
C GLN A 89 16.01 -3.10 -2.24
N ALA A 90 15.87 -2.86 -0.94
CA ALA A 90 16.82 -2.05 -0.17
C ALA A 90 18.22 -2.62 -0.19
N LEU A 91 18.36 -3.94 -0.03
CA LEU A 91 19.65 -4.61 -0.13
C LEU A 91 20.30 -4.43 -1.52
N LYS A 92 19.51 -4.49 -2.61
CA LYS A 92 20.00 -4.25 -3.97
C LYS A 92 20.46 -2.80 -4.18
N GLN A 93 19.83 -1.86 -3.47
CA GLN A 93 20.14 -0.43 -3.54
C GLN A 93 21.12 0.01 -2.44
N LEU A 94 21.75 -0.94 -1.72
CA LEU A 94 22.67 -0.66 -0.62
C LEU A 94 22.06 0.26 0.47
N GLY A 95 20.75 0.17 0.66
CA GLY A 95 19.99 0.98 1.61
C GLY A 95 19.63 2.39 1.11
N TYR A 96 20.09 2.82 -0.06
CA TYR A 96 19.79 4.16 -0.59
C TYR A 96 18.36 4.29 -1.12
N GLY A 97 17.77 5.47 -0.91
CA GLY A 97 16.42 5.81 -1.35
C GLY A 97 15.33 5.47 -0.33
N GLU A 98 14.09 5.80 -0.66
CA GLU A 98 12.95 5.60 0.23
C GLU A 98 12.16 4.35 -0.10
N TYR A 99 11.51 3.79 0.92
CA TYR A 99 10.76 2.54 0.84
C TYR A 99 9.36 2.77 1.42
N ASN A 100 8.40 2.98 0.53
CA ASN A 100 7.02 3.30 0.87
C ASN A 100 6.15 2.04 0.73
N LEU A 101 5.53 1.62 1.84
CA LEU A 101 4.47 0.62 1.84
C LEU A 101 3.13 1.35 1.80
N VAL A 102 2.42 1.25 0.68
CA VAL A 102 1.17 2.00 0.44
C VAL A 102 -0.01 1.05 0.53
N ILE A 103 -0.95 1.31 1.44
CA ILE A 103 -2.10 0.45 1.71
C ILE A 103 -3.39 1.18 1.34
N VAL A 104 -4.16 0.64 0.41
CA VAL A 104 -5.49 1.15 0.04
C VAL A 104 -6.53 0.10 0.44
N THR A 105 -7.40 0.41 1.40
CA THR A 105 -8.34 -0.57 1.99
C THR A 105 -9.65 0.06 2.44
N ASP A 106 -10.77 -0.69 2.37
CA ASP A 106 -12.09 -0.24 2.86
C ASP A 106 -12.61 -1.01 4.09
N GLY A 107 -11.79 -1.90 4.65
CA GLY A 107 -12.24 -2.87 5.63
C GLY A 107 -11.23 -3.13 6.73
N GLU A 108 -11.72 -3.61 7.87
CA GLU A 108 -10.85 -4.10 8.92
C GLU A 108 -10.09 -5.35 8.45
N ALA A 109 -8.83 -5.45 8.87
CA ALA A 109 -8.05 -6.66 8.65
C ALA A 109 -8.80 -7.88 9.20
N GLY A 110 -8.68 -9.01 8.51
CA GLY A 110 -9.21 -10.29 9.01
C GLY A 110 -8.67 -10.69 10.40
N SER A 111 -7.58 -10.06 10.85
CA SER A 111 -7.13 -10.10 12.25
C SER A 111 -6.38 -8.81 12.62
N ALA A 112 -7.00 -7.97 13.46
CA ALA A 112 -6.40 -6.74 13.98
C ALA A 112 -5.11 -7.01 14.79
N VAL A 113 -5.09 -8.06 15.60
CA VAL A 113 -3.92 -8.44 16.42
C VAL A 113 -2.72 -8.78 15.54
N LYS A 114 -2.94 -9.58 14.48
CA LYS A 114 -1.86 -9.94 13.55
C LYS A 114 -1.37 -8.70 12.80
N LEU A 115 -2.28 -7.88 12.28
CA LEU A 115 -1.93 -6.65 11.59
C LEU A 115 -1.09 -5.72 12.47
N LYS A 116 -1.50 -5.49 13.73
CA LYS A 116 -0.73 -4.67 14.67
C LYS A 116 0.67 -5.23 14.87
N ARG A 117 0.80 -6.54 15.05
CA ARG A 117 2.11 -7.20 15.21
C ARG A 117 2.99 -7.03 13.97
N SER A 118 2.42 -7.17 12.78
CA SER A 118 3.14 -6.98 11.51
C SER A 118 3.64 -5.54 11.39
N VAL A 119 2.78 -4.55 11.62
CA VAL A 119 3.14 -3.12 11.62
C VAL A 119 4.22 -2.80 12.65
N ASP A 120 4.07 -3.27 13.89
CA ASP A 120 5.04 -3.05 14.96
C ASP A 120 6.42 -3.63 14.59
N MET A 121 6.43 -4.79 13.92
CA MET A 121 7.66 -5.42 13.43
C MET A 121 8.31 -4.59 12.33
N ILE A 122 7.54 -4.13 11.34
CA ILE A 122 8.05 -3.36 10.19
C ILE A 122 8.69 -2.05 10.67
N LEU A 123 7.96 -1.27 11.46
CA LEU A 123 8.42 0.03 11.95
C LEU A 123 9.63 -0.07 12.89
N LYS A 124 9.77 -1.18 13.62
CA LYS A 124 10.93 -1.39 14.50
C LYS A 124 12.18 -1.82 13.73
N LYS A 125 12.01 -2.57 12.64
CA LYS A 125 13.11 -3.23 11.93
C LYS A 125 13.57 -2.51 10.67
N SER A 126 12.85 -1.49 10.24
CA SER A 126 13.16 -0.81 8.98
C SER A 126 12.71 0.65 8.97
N PRO A 127 13.38 1.52 8.20
CA PRO A 127 12.91 2.84 7.83
C PRO A 127 11.75 2.82 6.80
N ILE A 128 11.05 1.69 6.63
CA ILE A 128 9.91 1.64 5.71
C ILE A 128 8.80 2.56 6.21
N ILE A 129 8.39 3.49 5.34
CA ILE A 129 7.31 4.43 5.60
C ILE A 129 6.00 3.76 5.22
N ILE A 130 5.05 3.73 6.16
CA ILE A 130 3.75 3.11 5.94
C ILE A 130 2.72 4.22 5.71
N HIS A 131 2.09 4.17 4.53
CA HIS A 131 0.99 5.02 4.12
C HIS A 131 -0.28 4.18 4.06
N THR A 132 -1.37 4.67 4.63
CA THR A 132 -2.67 4.00 4.58
C THR A 132 -3.77 4.97 4.19
N ILE A 133 -4.48 4.63 3.12
CA ILE A 133 -5.68 5.31 2.66
C ILE A 133 -6.87 4.39 2.96
N GLY A 134 -7.62 4.74 4.01
CA GLY A 134 -8.83 4.04 4.44
C GLY A 134 -10.06 4.58 3.73
N PHE A 135 -10.75 3.76 2.95
CA PHE A 135 -11.87 4.17 2.10
C PHE A 135 -13.23 3.79 2.69
N ARG A 136 -14.07 4.77 2.99
CA ARG A 136 -15.42 4.60 3.56
C ARG A 136 -15.41 3.74 4.82
N ILE A 137 -14.38 3.89 5.65
CA ILE A 137 -14.24 3.20 6.93
C ILE A 137 -14.94 4.02 8.01
N LYS A 138 -16.00 3.44 8.61
CA LYS A 138 -16.70 4.08 9.73
C LYS A 138 -16.03 3.70 11.05
N GLY A 139 -15.73 4.70 11.89
CA GLY A 139 -15.09 4.50 13.19
C GLY A 139 -13.56 4.59 13.14
N GLY A 140 -12.88 3.96 14.10
CA GLY A 140 -11.41 3.86 14.11
C GLY A 140 -10.91 2.67 13.29
N HIS A 141 -9.67 2.73 12.80
CA HIS A 141 -9.03 1.63 12.06
C HIS A 141 -7.71 1.22 12.73
N THR A 142 -7.34 -0.06 12.67
CA THR A 142 -6.10 -0.57 13.30
C THR A 142 -4.83 0.09 12.74
N LEU A 143 -4.87 0.56 11.49
CA LEU A 143 -3.78 1.30 10.85
C LEU A 143 -3.81 2.81 11.10
N ASN A 144 -4.87 3.35 11.71
CA ASN A 144 -4.90 4.74 12.12
C ASN A 144 -4.10 4.92 13.41
N GLN A 145 -2.77 5.00 13.27
CA GLN A 145 -1.81 5.14 14.37
C GLN A 145 -1.01 6.44 14.19
N PRO A 146 -1.51 7.57 14.72
CA PRO A 146 -0.85 8.87 14.60
C PRO A 146 0.61 8.85 15.07
N GLY A 147 1.49 9.49 14.30
CA GLY A 147 2.93 9.54 14.56
C GLY A 147 3.70 8.26 14.20
N ARG A 148 3.01 7.23 13.68
CA ARG A 148 3.63 5.96 13.25
C ARG A 148 3.29 5.59 11.81
N ILE A 149 2.08 5.93 11.37
CA ILE A 149 1.55 5.64 10.04
C ILE A 149 0.96 6.94 9.49
N PHE A 150 1.26 7.25 8.23
CA PHE A 150 0.55 8.28 7.49
C PHE A 150 -0.83 7.73 7.11
N TYR A 151 -1.83 8.04 7.93
CA TYR A 151 -3.21 7.61 7.71
C TYR A 151 -4.04 8.74 7.11
N ARG A 152 -4.80 8.42 6.07
CA ARG A 152 -5.83 9.28 5.47
C ARG A 152 -7.14 8.54 5.35
N SER A 153 -8.21 9.21 5.76
CA SER A 153 -9.58 8.71 5.55
C SER A 153 -10.10 9.30 4.24
N ALA A 154 -10.75 8.48 3.43
CA ALA A 154 -11.35 8.89 2.18
C ALA A 154 -12.81 8.43 2.13
N GLU A 155 -13.74 9.34 1.84
CA GLU A 155 -15.17 9.00 1.69
C GLU A 155 -15.63 9.06 0.23
N SER A 156 -14.86 9.78 -0.59
CA SER A 156 -15.11 10.02 -2.00
C SER A 156 -13.91 9.67 -2.89
N TYR A 157 -14.13 9.71 -4.21
CA TYR A 157 -13.06 9.60 -5.20
C TYR A 157 -12.01 10.72 -5.05
N GLU A 158 -12.43 11.96 -4.78
CA GLU A 158 -11.49 13.07 -4.61
C GLU A 158 -10.62 12.91 -3.36
N ASP A 159 -11.19 12.36 -2.28
CA ASP A 159 -10.40 12.10 -1.07
C ASP A 159 -9.38 10.99 -1.30
N LEU A 160 -9.74 9.95 -2.05
CA LEU A 160 -8.81 8.89 -2.45
C LEU A 160 -7.67 9.45 -3.31
N ARG A 161 -8.00 10.27 -4.31
CA ARG A 161 -7.01 10.90 -5.20
C ARG A 161 -6.05 11.77 -4.39
N LYS A 162 -6.57 12.65 -3.54
CA LYS A 162 -5.75 13.49 -2.65
C LYS A 162 -4.89 12.67 -1.69
N GLY A 163 -5.47 11.66 -1.05
CA GLY A 163 -4.74 10.79 -0.12
C GLY A 163 -3.58 10.06 -0.80
N LEU A 164 -3.75 9.66 -2.07
CA LEU A 164 -2.68 9.05 -2.87
C LEU A 164 -1.64 10.08 -3.37
N GLU A 165 -2.04 11.31 -3.67
CA GLU A 165 -1.12 12.41 -4.01
C GLU A 165 -0.21 12.77 -2.83
N GLU A 166 -0.77 12.79 -1.61
CA GLU A 166 0.00 13.05 -0.41
C GLU A 166 1.04 11.96 -0.13
N VAL A 167 0.84 10.71 -0.56
CA VAL A 167 1.89 9.67 -0.48
C VAL A 167 3.13 10.08 -1.25
N LEU A 168 2.97 10.78 -2.37
CA LEU A 168 4.09 11.26 -3.19
C LEU A 168 4.75 12.47 -2.54
N ALA A 169 3.97 13.40 -1.99
CA ALA A 169 4.48 14.58 -1.30
C ALA A 169 5.28 14.22 -0.04
N GLU A 170 4.75 13.31 0.79
CA GLU A 170 5.41 12.85 2.02
C GLU A 170 6.67 12.04 1.73
N ALA A 171 6.75 11.39 0.55
CA ALA A 171 8.00 10.77 0.10
C ALA A 171 9.04 11.86 -0.22
N GLU A 172 8.68 12.91 -0.95
CA GLU A 172 9.62 13.99 -1.29
C GLU A 172 10.21 14.73 -0.08
N ASP A 173 9.48 14.80 1.04
CA ASP A 173 9.93 15.47 2.27
C ASP A 173 10.90 14.61 3.13
N PHE A 174 10.98 13.29 2.91
CA PHE A 174 11.80 12.37 3.72
C PHE A 174 13.21 12.15 3.15
N VAL A 175 14.01 13.22 3.11
CA VAL A 175 15.42 13.13 2.72
C VAL A 175 16.28 12.56 3.86
N VAL A 176 16.44 11.22 3.84
CA VAL A 176 17.48 10.38 4.47
C VAL A 176 17.36 10.06 5.98
N ASP A 177 17.16 8.77 6.27
CA ASP A 177 17.81 8.09 7.40
C ASP A 177 18.28 6.69 6.93
N GLU A 178 19.59 6.45 6.98
CA GLU A 178 20.23 5.25 6.43
C GLU A 178 19.67 3.95 7.05
N PHE A 179 19.46 2.94 6.21
CA PHE A 179 19.22 1.57 6.66
C PHE A 179 20.51 1.06 7.34
N LYS A 180 20.55 1.01 8.68
CA LYS A 180 21.69 0.41 9.39
C LYS A 180 21.66 -1.11 9.19
N PRO A 181 22.69 -1.72 8.56
CA PRO A 181 22.82 -3.17 8.58
C PRO A 181 23.21 -3.63 10.00
N GLU A 182 22.53 -4.66 10.51
CA GLU A 182 22.98 -5.45 11.68
C GLU A 182 24.22 -6.28 11.35
#